data_AF-A0A7H8HGN6-F1
#
_entry.id   AF-A0A7H8HGN6-F1
#
_cell.length_a   1.000
_cell.length_b   1.000
_cell.length_c   1.000
_cell.angle_alpha   90.00
_cell.angle_beta   90.00
_cell.angle_gamma   90.00
#
_symmetry.space_group_name_H-M   'P 1'
#
loop_
_entity.id
_entity.type
_entity.pdbx_description
1 polymer ?
#
loop_
_entity_poly.entity_id
_entity_poly.type
_entity_poly.pdbx_seq_one_letter_code
_entity_poly.pdbx_strand_id
1 'polypeptide(L)'
;MSSITAVSYVVESAAESRRREQQAAWEYYAAQRAELSALRAEAKAYSEVLGGRITAIPACPKASPRSAPEKIAEAAERARRIVVEYTKRLQESVAAIPQHDILQEISGATTGEEPTPVAAAPAREFTIKRAAADDRRLEAARRAGEVRRKLVDRATELLARLPPRAPADTRAACVEAVREIADVPSASEARARLVLADLSVRVRQAVDDEQAIQQAEIALEALSTRLELLAGAEAATLRREIARLAETRPRAVPRGLADRVSERVEEENRAQRRKTVANAMRLSLDDLGYTVSEGFETVLVEQGSAYAGAPGRPGYGLKVLLDRKEAVLRTQVVRSQQAMTDDKADLEAERGFCSDHPNLLSRLRRHGVAVGEPTLRAPGQGPLLPVAEALLPVAASTHRPNVREMRR
;
A
#
# COMPACT_ATOMS: atom_id res chain seq x y z
N MET A 1 -45.99 -5.72 -7.33
CA MET A 1 -45.33 -5.66 -6.00
C MET A 1 -45.74 -6.93 -5.24
N SER A 2 -44.94 -7.99 -4.97
CA SER A 2 -43.55 -7.98 -4.44
C SER A 2 -43.11 -9.21 -3.61
N SER A 3 -43.25 -10.49 -4.02
CA SER A 3 -42.89 -11.62 -3.11
C SER A 3 -41.44 -12.13 -3.06
N ILE A 4 -40.66 -11.99 -4.14
CA ILE A 4 -39.19 -12.10 -4.09
C ILE A 4 -38.64 -10.77 -4.53
N THR A 5 -37.83 -10.14 -3.68
CA THR A 5 -37.20 -8.86 -3.99
C THR A 5 -35.69 -8.96 -3.81
N ALA A 6 -34.95 -8.57 -4.86
CA ALA A 6 -33.51 -8.37 -4.80
C ALA A 6 -33.20 -6.87 -4.96
N VAL A 7 -32.31 -6.36 -4.10
CA VAL A 7 -31.74 -5.00 -4.19
C VAL A 7 -30.21 -5.08 -4.11
N SER A 8 -29.52 -4.28 -4.91
CA SER A 8 -28.13 -3.94 -4.64
C SER A 8 -28.07 -2.98 -3.44
N TYR A 9 -26.97 -3.00 -2.68
CA TYR A 9 -26.78 -2.11 -1.54
C TYR A 9 -25.40 -1.45 -1.51
N VAL A 10 -25.34 -0.26 -0.90
CA VAL A 10 -24.12 0.47 -0.58
C VAL A 10 -24.21 0.91 0.88
N VAL A 11 -23.15 0.71 1.66
CA VAL A 11 -23.10 1.22 3.04
C VAL A 11 -22.61 2.67 2.99
N GLU A 12 -23.42 3.58 3.53
CA GLU A 12 -23.23 5.04 3.55
C GLU A 12 -23.31 5.61 4.98
N SER A 13 -23.27 4.76 6.01
CA SER A 13 -23.29 5.21 7.40
C SER A 13 -22.12 6.16 7.70
N ALA A 14 -22.33 7.13 8.59
CA ALA A 14 -21.28 8.07 8.98
C ALA A 14 -20.02 7.37 9.55
N ALA A 15 -20.21 6.23 10.21
CA ALA A 15 -19.11 5.38 10.66
C ALA A 15 -18.33 4.75 9.49
N GLU A 16 -19.00 4.35 8.41
CA GLU A 16 -18.37 3.83 7.20
C GLU A 16 -17.66 4.92 6.40
N SER A 17 -18.24 6.12 6.27
CA SER A 17 -17.55 7.28 5.65
C SER A 17 -16.27 7.60 6.42
N ARG A 18 -16.37 7.77 7.74
CA ARG A 18 -15.22 8.04 8.61
C ARG A 18 -14.15 6.94 8.55
N ARG A 19 -14.56 5.68 8.38
CA ARG A 19 -13.66 4.53 8.18
C ARG A 19 -12.92 4.62 6.85
N ARG A 20 -13.59 5.00 5.75
CA ARG A 20 -12.96 5.23 4.44
C ARG A 20 -12.02 6.42 4.46
N GLU A 21 -12.42 7.52 5.09
CA GLU A 21 -11.57 8.71 5.32
C GLU A 21 -10.32 8.35 6.15
N GLN A 22 -10.49 7.59 7.22
CA GLN A 22 -9.38 7.09 8.05
C GLN A 22 -8.45 6.17 7.27
N GLN A 23 -9.00 5.24 6.46
CA GLN A 23 -8.18 4.37 5.61
C GLN A 23 -7.43 5.17 4.54
N ALA A 24 -8.09 6.09 3.83
CA ALA A 24 -7.45 6.92 2.82
C ALA A 24 -6.37 7.84 3.40
N ALA A 25 -6.63 8.46 4.56
CA ALA A 25 -5.63 9.23 5.29
C ALA A 25 -4.44 8.34 5.74
N TRP A 26 -4.71 7.10 6.16
CA TRP A 26 -3.67 6.15 6.56
C TRP A 26 -2.83 5.66 5.37
N GLU A 27 -3.44 5.36 4.23
CA GLU A 27 -2.74 5.02 2.99
C GLU A 27 -1.90 6.19 2.48
N TYR A 28 -2.38 7.43 2.60
CA TYR A 28 -1.61 8.62 2.28
C TYR A 28 -0.42 8.83 3.24
N TYR A 29 -0.64 8.70 4.57
CA TYR A 29 0.41 8.73 5.57
C TYR A 29 1.47 7.63 5.33
N ALA A 30 1.05 6.43 4.95
CA ALA A 30 1.92 5.31 4.63
C ALA A 30 2.90 5.63 3.50
N ALA A 31 2.40 6.21 2.40
CA ALA A 31 3.24 6.61 1.28
C ALA A 31 4.30 7.64 1.72
N GLN A 32 3.90 8.67 2.47
CA GLN A 32 4.82 9.71 2.95
C GLN A 32 5.79 9.18 4.03
N ARG A 33 5.40 8.17 4.81
CA ARG A 33 6.29 7.44 5.72
C ARG A 33 7.35 6.66 4.96
N ALA A 34 6.97 5.95 3.90
CA ALA A 34 7.87 5.16 3.06
C ALA A 34 8.88 6.04 2.31
N GLU A 35 8.43 7.16 1.71
CA GLU A 35 9.33 8.15 1.10
C GLU A 35 10.35 8.71 2.10
N LEU A 36 9.91 9.05 3.32
CA LEU A 36 10.81 9.54 4.38
C LEU A 36 11.74 8.43 4.92
N SER A 37 11.29 7.18 4.93
CA SER A 37 12.07 6.00 5.30
C SER A 37 13.23 5.81 4.31
N ALA A 38 12.92 5.83 3.00
CA ALA A 38 13.90 5.75 1.92
C ALA A 38 14.90 6.92 1.96
N LEU A 39 14.43 8.16 2.13
CA LEU A 39 15.29 9.34 2.23
C LEU A 39 16.23 9.29 3.45
N ARG A 40 15.76 8.81 4.61
CA ARG A 40 16.60 8.57 5.80
C ARG A 40 17.63 7.47 5.54
N ALA A 41 17.24 6.43 4.82
CA ALA A 41 18.07 5.30 4.46
C ALA A 41 19.21 5.72 3.49
N GLU A 42 18.90 6.60 2.54
CA GLU A 42 19.85 7.25 1.62
C GLU A 42 20.81 8.19 2.37
N ALA A 43 20.30 9.10 3.19
CA ALA A 43 21.13 10.03 3.97
C ALA A 43 22.08 9.30 4.94
N LYS A 44 21.63 8.20 5.57
CA LYS A 44 22.51 7.34 6.37
C LYS A 44 23.65 6.76 5.53
N ALA A 45 23.33 6.24 4.35
CA ALA A 45 24.33 5.66 3.46
C ALA A 45 25.34 6.70 2.95
N TYR A 46 24.90 7.94 2.64
CA TYR A 46 25.86 9.03 2.37
C TYR A 46 26.70 9.37 3.61
N SER A 47 26.14 9.39 4.82
CA SER A 47 26.92 9.67 6.04
C SER A 47 27.95 8.59 6.39
N GLU A 48 27.73 7.34 5.95
CA GLU A 48 28.68 6.23 6.07
C GLU A 48 29.83 6.33 5.06
N VAL A 49 29.63 7.00 3.92
CA VAL A 49 30.61 7.14 2.83
C VAL A 49 31.34 8.49 2.85
N LEU A 50 30.69 9.56 3.33
CA LEU A 50 31.13 10.96 3.28
C LEU A 50 31.26 11.60 4.68
N GLY A 51 31.26 10.76 5.72
CA GLY A 51 31.34 11.14 7.11
C GLY A 51 30.18 12.01 7.64
N GLY A 52 30.41 12.63 8.79
CA GLY A 52 29.42 13.43 9.53
C GLY A 52 29.00 14.76 8.88
N ARG A 53 29.32 14.99 7.59
CA ARG A 53 28.98 16.21 6.84
C ARG A 53 27.52 16.21 6.33
N ILE A 54 26.86 15.05 6.32
CA ILE A 54 25.49 14.89 5.83
C ILE A 54 24.48 15.27 6.92
N THR A 55 23.52 16.13 6.56
CA THR A 55 22.46 16.60 7.47
C THR A 55 21.60 15.43 7.96
N ALA A 56 21.53 15.24 9.29
CA ALA A 56 20.66 14.25 9.89
C ALA A 56 19.17 14.56 9.63
N ILE A 57 18.46 13.61 9.05
CA ILE A 57 17.04 13.76 8.69
C ILE A 57 16.17 13.45 9.92
N PRO A 58 15.14 14.26 10.23
CA PRO A 58 14.29 14.06 11.40
C PRO A 58 13.43 12.80 11.29
N ALA A 59 12.92 12.34 12.44
CA ALA A 59 12.05 11.15 12.50
C ALA A 59 10.67 11.43 11.89
N CYS A 60 10.03 10.40 11.35
CA CYS A 60 8.66 10.51 10.85
C CYS A 60 7.70 10.93 11.99
N PRO A 61 6.81 11.92 11.78
CA PRO A 61 5.76 12.28 12.73
C PRO A 61 4.90 11.06 13.07
N LYS A 62 4.79 10.70 14.35
CA LYS A 62 4.05 9.51 14.77
C LYS A 62 2.55 9.67 14.54
N ALA A 63 1.97 8.84 13.67
CA ALA A 63 0.53 8.58 13.62
C ALA A 63 0.21 7.12 13.97
N SER A 64 -1.05 6.87 14.35
CA SER A 64 -1.58 5.52 14.58
C SER A 64 -2.72 5.26 13.59
N PRO A 65 -2.87 4.02 13.06
CA PRO A 65 -3.97 3.67 12.17
C PRO A 65 -5.35 3.80 12.83
N ARG A 66 -5.41 3.92 14.16
CA ARG A 66 -6.64 4.15 14.94
C ARG A 66 -6.87 5.62 15.31
N SER A 67 -6.00 6.54 14.91
CA SER A 67 -6.19 7.97 15.14
C SER A 67 -7.32 8.54 14.28
N ALA A 68 -7.85 9.70 14.68
CA ALA A 68 -8.83 10.43 13.87
C ALA A 68 -8.21 10.84 12.51
N PRO A 69 -8.96 10.82 11.39
CA PRO A 69 -8.43 11.02 10.04
C PRO A 69 -7.68 12.34 9.88
N GLU A 70 -8.13 13.39 10.55
CA GLU A 70 -7.53 14.73 10.55
C GLU A 70 -6.10 14.68 11.13
N LYS A 71 -5.91 13.96 12.25
CA LYS A 71 -4.57 13.78 12.87
C LYS A 71 -3.63 12.94 12.01
N ILE A 72 -4.16 11.97 11.27
CA ILE A 72 -3.38 11.17 10.33
C ILE A 72 -2.95 12.04 9.14
N ALA A 73 -3.87 12.82 8.57
CA ALA A 73 -3.57 13.76 7.48
C ALA A 73 -2.55 14.84 7.90
N GLU A 74 -2.67 15.41 9.10
CA GLU A 74 -1.67 16.34 9.66
C GLU A 74 -0.28 15.71 9.83
N ALA A 75 -0.21 14.42 10.15
CA ALA A 75 1.06 13.69 10.24
C ALA A 75 1.64 13.42 8.85
N ALA A 76 0.80 13.07 7.87
CA ALA A 76 1.17 12.85 6.47
C ALA A 76 1.73 14.13 5.84
N GLU A 77 1.04 15.26 5.99
CA GLU A 77 1.50 16.56 5.47
C GLU A 77 2.79 17.03 6.15
N ARG A 78 2.99 16.73 7.44
CA ARG A 78 4.29 16.98 8.10
C ARG A 78 5.39 16.08 7.56
N ALA A 79 5.14 14.78 7.34
CA ALA A 79 6.10 13.87 6.72
C ALA A 79 6.48 14.33 5.30
N ARG A 80 5.49 14.71 4.49
CA ARG A 80 5.67 15.26 3.14
C ARG A 80 6.56 16.50 3.11
N ARG A 81 6.32 17.46 4.00
CA ARG A 81 7.15 18.67 4.10
C ARG A 81 8.59 18.33 4.45
N ILE A 82 8.81 17.38 5.38
CA ILE A 82 10.14 16.88 5.70
C ILE A 82 10.80 16.24 4.47
N VAL A 83 10.11 15.40 3.71
CA VAL A 83 10.65 14.79 2.48
C VAL A 83 11.10 15.88 1.50
N VAL A 84 10.22 16.81 1.13
CA VAL A 84 10.54 17.89 0.17
C VAL A 84 11.71 18.75 0.65
N GLU A 85 11.72 19.17 1.92
CA GLU A 85 12.78 20.00 2.47
C GLU A 85 14.12 19.27 2.56
N TYR A 86 14.14 18.05 3.10
CA TYR A 86 15.38 17.33 3.36
C TYR A 86 15.95 16.64 2.12
N THR A 87 15.15 16.30 1.10
CA THR A 87 15.67 15.90 -0.22
C THR A 87 16.50 17.03 -0.83
N LYS A 88 15.99 18.27 -0.81
CA LYS A 88 16.73 19.44 -1.31
C LYS A 88 18.01 19.68 -0.50
N ARG A 89 17.93 19.67 0.84
CA ARG A 89 19.11 19.83 1.71
C ARG A 89 20.14 18.71 1.54
N LEU A 90 19.72 17.47 1.29
CA LEU A 90 20.61 16.34 1.05
C LEU A 90 21.35 16.53 -0.29
N GLN A 91 20.64 16.90 -1.35
CA GLN A 91 21.24 17.22 -2.65
C GLN A 91 22.23 18.39 -2.55
N GLU A 92 21.87 19.46 -1.83
CA GLU A 92 22.77 20.59 -1.55
C GLU A 92 24.00 20.17 -0.74
N SER A 93 23.83 19.31 0.28
CA SER A 93 24.93 18.79 1.11
C SER A 93 25.89 17.93 0.29
N VAL A 94 25.37 17.03 -0.56
CA VAL A 94 26.18 16.16 -1.42
C VAL A 94 26.90 16.98 -2.50
N ALA A 95 26.25 17.99 -3.08
CA ALA A 95 26.85 18.87 -4.09
C ALA A 95 27.90 19.84 -3.51
N ALA A 96 27.82 20.18 -2.23
CA ALA A 96 28.75 21.08 -1.55
C ALA A 96 30.08 20.42 -1.14
N ILE A 97 30.16 19.09 -1.13
CA ILE A 97 31.38 18.37 -0.77
C ILE A 97 32.37 18.45 -1.96
N PRO A 98 33.61 18.96 -1.77
CA PRO A 98 34.60 19.01 -2.84
C PRO A 98 34.87 17.60 -3.40
N GLN A 99 34.85 17.45 -4.72
CA GLN A 99 35.07 16.15 -5.39
C GLN A 99 36.40 15.48 -4.98
N HIS A 100 37.40 16.27 -4.62
CA HIS A 100 38.69 15.80 -4.12
C HIS A 100 38.61 15.17 -2.71
N ASP A 101 37.75 15.66 -1.82
CA ASP A 101 37.54 15.08 -0.48
C ASP A 101 36.87 13.70 -0.60
N ILE A 102 35.89 13.58 -1.50
CA ILE A 102 35.21 12.31 -1.82
C ILE A 102 36.23 11.26 -2.28
N LEU A 103 37.19 11.66 -3.12
CA LEU A 103 38.27 10.76 -3.56
C LEU A 103 39.23 10.38 -2.44
N GLN A 104 39.57 11.28 -1.52
CA GLN A 104 40.47 10.95 -0.40
C GLN A 104 39.82 9.96 0.58
N GLU A 105 38.54 10.12 0.90
CA GLU A 105 37.82 9.15 1.75
C GLU A 105 37.60 7.80 1.05
N ILE A 106 37.27 7.78 -0.25
CA ILE A 106 37.11 6.52 -1.02
C ILE A 106 38.45 5.82 -1.25
N SER A 107 39.54 6.55 -1.56
CA SER A 107 40.86 5.95 -1.82
C SER A 107 41.58 5.56 -0.53
N GLY A 108 41.34 6.26 0.59
CA GLY A 108 41.94 5.96 1.89
C GLY A 108 41.56 4.58 2.44
N ALA A 109 40.46 3.99 1.98
CA ALA A 109 40.07 2.61 2.25
C ALA A 109 40.92 1.54 1.51
N THR A 110 41.84 1.96 0.63
CA THR A 110 42.69 1.10 -0.20
C THR A 110 44.14 1.58 -0.14
N THR A 111 44.84 1.26 0.95
CA THR A 111 46.26 1.55 1.13
C THR A 111 47.13 0.51 0.42
N GLY A 112 47.93 0.96 -0.56
CA GLY A 112 48.86 0.12 -1.32
C GLY A 112 49.90 0.95 -2.10
N GLU A 113 51.10 1.04 -1.50
CA GLU A 113 52.42 1.43 -2.05
C GLU A 113 52.54 2.56 -3.10
N GLU A 114 53.24 3.64 -2.70
CA GLU A 114 53.76 4.66 -3.60
C GLU A 114 54.95 4.12 -4.45
N PRO A 115 54.97 4.31 -5.79
CA PRO A 115 56.13 3.99 -6.59
C PRO A 115 57.19 5.11 -6.54
N THR A 116 58.41 4.73 -6.18
CA THR A 116 59.59 5.60 -6.07
C THR A 116 59.93 6.29 -7.40
N PRO A 117 60.21 7.61 -7.43
CA PRO A 117 60.61 8.30 -8.65
C PRO A 117 62.02 7.92 -9.10
N VAL A 118 62.15 7.34 -10.30
CA VAL A 118 63.45 7.01 -10.91
C VAL A 118 64.05 8.26 -11.57
N ALA A 119 65.26 8.65 -11.13
CA ALA A 119 65.99 9.79 -11.67
C ALA A 119 66.54 9.50 -13.08
N ALA A 120 66.30 10.39 -14.04
CA ALA A 120 66.84 10.32 -15.39
C ALA A 120 68.09 11.22 -15.55
N ALA A 121 69.16 10.67 -16.12
CA ALA A 121 70.45 11.33 -16.30
C ALA A 121 70.48 12.30 -17.51
N PRO A 122 71.37 13.32 -17.52
CA PRO A 122 71.41 14.34 -18.57
C PRO A 122 72.14 13.89 -19.84
N ALA A 123 71.64 14.28 -21.02
CA ALA A 123 72.28 14.07 -22.31
C ALA A 123 72.56 15.40 -23.04
N ARG A 124 73.71 15.48 -23.73
CA ARG A 124 74.31 16.71 -24.26
C ARG A 124 73.69 17.25 -25.56
N GLU A 125 74.03 18.51 -25.82
CA GLU A 125 73.56 19.39 -26.88
C GLU A 125 73.83 18.90 -28.32
N PHE A 126 72.89 19.18 -29.23
CA PHE A 126 73.15 19.45 -30.65
C PHE A 126 72.00 20.30 -31.23
N THR A 127 72.32 21.21 -32.15
CA THR A 127 71.69 22.54 -32.19
C THR A 127 70.61 22.80 -33.26
N ILE A 128 69.68 23.68 -32.89
CA ILE A 128 68.91 24.64 -33.72
C ILE A 128 67.80 24.10 -34.66
N LYS A 129 67.93 22.98 -35.37
CA LYS A 129 66.75 22.39 -36.08
C LYS A 129 65.85 21.54 -35.18
N ARG A 130 66.31 21.22 -33.96
CA ARG A 130 65.54 20.51 -32.93
C ARG A 130 64.46 21.37 -32.28
N ALA A 131 64.71 22.66 -32.05
CA ALA A 131 63.83 23.56 -31.29
C ALA A 131 62.36 23.47 -31.74
N ALA A 132 62.06 23.71 -33.02
CA ALA A 132 60.70 23.64 -33.55
C ALA A 132 60.05 22.23 -33.52
N ALA A 133 60.82 21.16 -33.41
CA ALA A 133 60.31 19.79 -33.26
C ALA A 133 60.07 19.43 -31.78
N ASP A 134 60.94 19.91 -30.89
CA ASP A 134 60.82 19.71 -29.46
C ASP A 134 59.75 20.63 -28.85
N ASP A 135 59.55 21.84 -29.37
CA ASP A 135 58.40 22.72 -29.06
C ASP A 135 57.07 22.06 -29.43
N ARG A 136 56.97 21.48 -30.64
CA ARG A 136 55.78 20.72 -31.07
C ARG A 136 55.51 19.50 -30.20
N ARG A 137 56.57 18.83 -29.70
CA ARG A 137 56.45 17.72 -28.74
C ARG A 137 55.98 18.20 -27.37
N LEU A 138 56.49 19.34 -26.91
CA LEU A 138 56.06 20.00 -25.66
C LEU A 138 54.60 20.45 -25.73
N GLU A 139 54.15 21.04 -26.84
CA GLU A 139 52.75 21.36 -27.06
C GLU A 139 51.87 20.10 -27.12
N ALA A 140 52.29 19.07 -27.85
CA ALA A 140 51.54 17.81 -27.92
C ALA A 140 51.43 17.14 -26.54
N ALA A 141 52.50 17.14 -25.75
CA ALA A 141 52.51 16.64 -24.38
C ALA A 141 51.60 17.45 -23.45
N ARG A 142 51.60 18.79 -23.56
CA ARG A 142 50.69 19.67 -22.81
C ARG A 142 49.22 19.40 -23.16
N ARG A 143 48.88 19.34 -24.46
CA ARG A 143 47.51 19.03 -24.92
C ARG A 143 47.05 17.64 -24.45
N ALA A 144 47.92 16.63 -24.53
CA ALA A 144 47.63 15.29 -24.00
C ALA A 144 47.42 15.31 -22.48
N GLY A 145 48.22 16.08 -21.73
CA GLY A 145 48.06 16.29 -20.29
C GLY A 145 46.73 16.97 -19.92
N GLU A 146 46.33 18.01 -20.65
CA GLU A 146 45.03 18.68 -20.47
C GLU A 146 43.84 17.76 -20.78
N VAL A 147 43.92 16.98 -21.85
CA VAL A 147 42.87 16.00 -22.19
C VAL A 147 42.80 14.92 -21.12
N ARG A 148 43.93 14.39 -20.66
CA ARG A 148 44.01 13.41 -19.57
C ARG A 148 43.41 13.96 -18.28
N ARG A 149 43.74 15.20 -17.90
CA ARG A 149 43.13 15.88 -16.74
C ARG A 149 41.60 15.91 -16.87
N LYS A 150 41.07 16.39 -18.01
CA LYS A 150 39.61 16.40 -18.28
C LYS A 150 38.97 15.00 -18.22
N LEU A 151 39.68 13.95 -18.65
CA LEU A 151 39.20 12.56 -18.54
C LEU A 151 39.18 12.08 -17.08
N VAL A 152 40.21 12.38 -16.28
CA VAL A 152 40.27 12.06 -14.84
C VAL A 152 39.22 12.85 -14.06
N ASP A 153 39.06 14.15 -14.33
CA ASP A 153 38.02 15.00 -13.73
C ASP A 153 36.63 14.42 -14.01
N ARG A 154 36.37 13.99 -15.25
CA ARG A 154 35.09 13.37 -15.63
C ARG A 154 34.90 11.96 -15.04
N ALA A 155 35.96 11.17 -14.93
CA ALA A 155 35.91 9.85 -14.27
C ALA A 155 35.60 9.99 -12.77
N THR A 156 36.20 11.00 -12.13
CA THR A 156 35.96 11.41 -10.74
C THR A 156 34.51 11.84 -10.54
N GLU A 157 33.98 12.68 -11.43
CA GLU A 157 32.58 13.12 -11.39
C GLU A 157 31.60 11.94 -11.53
N LEU A 158 31.94 10.92 -12.33
CA LEU A 158 31.16 9.70 -12.44
C LEU A 158 31.25 8.84 -11.16
N LEU A 159 32.44 8.67 -10.57
CA LEU A 159 32.61 7.94 -9.32
C LEU A 159 31.85 8.60 -8.15
N ALA A 160 31.84 9.94 -8.09
CA ALA A 160 31.07 10.70 -7.10
C ALA A 160 29.54 10.57 -7.26
N ARG A 161 29.05 10.13 -8.42
CA ARG A 161 27.62 9.82 -8.67
C ARG A 161 27.25 8.37 -8.32
N LEU A 162 28.21 7.52 -7.95
CA LEU A 162 27.93 6.13 -7.60
C LEU A 162 27.09 6.07 -6.31
N PRO A 163 25.95 5.35 -6.28
CA PRO A 163 25.11 5.31 -5.08
C PRO A 163 25.87 4.79 -3.86
N PRO A 164 25.62 5.33 -2.65
CA PRO A 164 26.37 4.94 -1.48
C PRO A 164 26.22 3.44 -1.16
N ARG A 165 25.07 2.84 -1.50
CA ARG A 165 24.74 1.41 -1.33
C ARG A 165 25.11 0.50 -2.50
N ALA A 166 25.82 1.00 -3.52
CA ALA A 166 26.30 0.15 -4.61
C ALA A 166 27.15 -1.02 -4.07
N PRO A 167 27.08 -2.23 -4.68
CA PRO A 167 27.85 -3.38 -4.22
C PRO A 167 29.35 -3.09 -4.13
N ALA A 168 30.02 -3.69 -3.14
CA ALA A 168 31.45 -3.46 -2.90
C ALA A 168 32.29 -3.73 -4.16
N ASP A 169 32.00 -4.81 -4.88
CA ASP A 169 32.68 -5.18 -6.14
C ASP A 169 32.46 -4.13 -7.24
N THR A 170 31.25 -3.57 -7.36
CA THR A 170 30.94 -2.49 -8.31
C THR A 170 31.71 -1.22 -7.94
N ARG A 171 31.76 -0.87 -6.65
CA ARG A 171 32.52 0.28 -6.16
C ARG A 171 34.02 0.12 -6.42
N ALA A 172 34.59 -1.04 -6.09
CA ALA A 172 35.99 -1.36 -6.34
C ALA A 172 36.32 -1.27 -7.84
N ALA A 173 35.51 -1.89 -8.70
CA ALA A 173 35.71 -1.82 -10.15
C ALA A 173 35.63 -0.38 -10.72
N CYS A 174 34.76 0.47 -10.17
CA CYS A 174 34.68 1.88 -10.57
C CYS A 174 35.91 2.68 -10.08
N VAL A 175 36.45 2.39 -8.88
CA VAL A 175 37.69 3.01 -8.37
C VAL A 175 38.90 2.61 -9.24
N GLU A 176 39.03 1.32 -9.56
CA GLU A 176 40.10 0.83 -10.44
C GLU A 176 40.02 1.41 -11.85
N ALA A 177 38.82 1.61 -12.41
CA ALA A 177 38.65 2.30 -13.70
C ALA A 177 39.11 3.77 -13.65
N VAL A 178 38.91 4.48 -12.53
CA VAL A 178 39.43 5.85 -12.34
C VAL A 178 40.97 5.83 -12.24
N ARG A 179 41.55 4.88 -11.50
CA ARG A 179 43.01 4.68 -11.40
C ARG A 179 43.62 4.41 -12.76
N GLU A 180 43.05 3.49 -13.54
CA GLU A 180 43.52 3.19 -14.90
C GLU A 180 43.54 4.45 -15.78
N ILE A 181 42.51 5.29 -15.74
CA ILE A 181 42.48 6.57 -16.49
C ILE A 181 43.58 7.54 -15.98
N ALA A 182 43.83 7.55 -14.67
CA ALA A 182 44.87 8.38 -14.03
C ALA A 182 46.31 7.90 -14.28
N ASP A 183 46.51 6.61 -14.56
CA ASP A 183 47.82 5.97 -14.75
C ASP A 183 48.17 5.68 -16.22
N VAL A 184 47.19 5.60 -17.13
CA VAL A 184 47.41 5.35 -18.56
C VAL A 184 48.39 6.37 -19.18
N PRO A 185 49.49 5.94 -19.84
CA PRO A 185 50.43 6.84 -20.50
C PRO A 185 49.79 7.69 -21.59
N SER A 186 50.31 8.90 -21.80
CA SER A 186 49.79 9.90 -22.75
C SER A 186 49.60 9.41 -24.19
N ALA A 187 50.29 8.33 -24.58
CA ALA A 187 50.17 7.70 -25.90
C ALA A 187 48.92 6.81 -26.08
N SER A 188 48.09 6.59 -25.05
CA SER A 188 46.94 5.67 -25.09
C SER A 188 45.60 6.34 -24.71
N GLU A 189 45.39 7.59 -25.16
CA GLU A 189 44.16 8.36 -24.98
C GLU A 189 42.89 7.59 -25.38
N ALA A 190 42.96 6.77 -26.43
CA ALA A 190 41.85 5.92 -26.88
C ALA A 190 41.43 4.87 -25.82
N ARG A 191 42.38 4.31 -25.07
CA ARG A 191 42.11 3.37 -23.97
C ARG A 191 41.42 4.10 -22.81
N ALA A 192 41.96 5.24 -22.39
CA ALA A 192 41.36 6.05 -21.33
C ALA A 192 39.92 6.48 -21.66
N ARG A 193 39.62 6.82 -22.93
CA ARG A 193 38.24 7.08 -23.39
C ARG A 193 37.33 5.86 -23.33
N LEU A 194 37.82 4.67 -23.66
CA LEU A 194 37.04 3.43 -23.61
C LEU A 194 36.73 3.03 -22.16
N VAL A 195 37.71 3.13 -21.26
CA VAL A 195 37.52 2.90 -19.81
C VAL A 195 36.54 3.92 -19.23
N LEU A 196 36.61 5.20 -19.63
CA LEU A 196 35.65 6.21 -19.22
C LEU A 196 34.21 5.91 -19.71
N ALA A 197 34.07 5.38 -20.93
CA ALA A 197 32.78 4.97 -21.46
C ALA A 197 32.19 3.80 -20.68
N ASP A 198 32.99 2.76 -20.39
CA ASP A 198 32.58 1.62 -19.56
C ASP A 198 32.21 2.05 -18.13
N LEU A 199 33.04 2.87 -17.48
CA LEU A 199 32.73 3.49 -16.18
C LEU A 199 31.39 4.23 -16.21
N SER A 200 31.10 4.99 -17.26
CA SER A 200 29.83 5.72 -17.39
C SER A 200 28.62 4.80 -17.50
N VAL A 201 28.76 3.63 -18.12
CA VAL A 201 27.71 2.60 -18.20
C VAL A 201 27.52 1.94 -16.84
N ARG A 202 28.60 1.51 -16.17
CA ARG A 202 28.54 0.88 -14.84
C ARG A 202 27.92 1.80 -13.79
N VAL A 203 28.34 3.07 -13.75
CA VAL A 203 27.77 4.06 -12.81
C VAL A 203 26.29 4.29 -13.10
N ARG A 204 25.89 4.44 -14.37
CA ARG A 204 24.47 4.57 -14.73
C ARG A 204 23.67 3.35 -14.29
N GLN A 205 24.14 2.15 -14.60
CA GLN A 205 23.45 0.92 -14.22
C GLN A 205 23.34 0.76 -12.70
N ALA A 206 24.36 1.13 -11.93
CA ALA A 206 24.30 1.14 -10.47
C ALA A 206 23.28 2.16 -9.91
N VAL A 207 23.19 3.35 -10.53
CA VAL A 207 22.16 4.35 -10.20
C VAL A 207 20.75 3.84 -10.52
N ASP A 208 20.54 3.30 -11.72
CA ASP A 208 19.26 2.75 -12.17
C ASP A 208 18.82 1.56 -11.28
N ASP A 209 19.77 0.69 -10.89
CA ASP A 209 19.52 -0.45 -10.01
C ASP A 209 19.15 -0.03 -8.58
N GLU A 210 19.85 0.94 -7.96
CA GLU A 210 19.49 1.43 -6.62
C GLU A 210 18.16 2.21 -6.65
N GLN A 211 17.86 2.97 -7.72
CA GLN A 211 16.54 3.60 -7.89
C GLN A 211 15.42 2.56 -7.97
N ALA A 212 15.61 1.47 -8.71
CA ALA A 212 14.64 0.38 -8.81
C ALA A 212 14.43 -0.31 -7.44
N ILE A 213 15.50 -0.52 -6.67
CA ILE A 213 15.45 -1.06 -5.31
C ILE A 213 14.69 -0.11 -4.37
N GLN A 214 14.98 1.19 -4.39
CA GLN A 214 14.27 2.18 -3.57
C GLN A 214 12.76 2.24 -3.90
N GLN A 215 12.39 2.19 -5.17
CA GLN A 215 10.99 2.13 -5.60
C GLN A 215 10.30 0.84 -5.11
N ALA A 216 10.99 -0.29 -5.15
CA ALA A 216 10.48 -1.56 -4.62
C ALA A 216 10.37 -1.55 -3.08
N GLU A 217 11.33 -0.99 -2.36
CA GLU A 217 11.27 -0.80 -0.89
C GLU A 217 10.06 0.08 -0.50
N ILE A 218 9.85 1.21 -1.17
CA ILE A 218 8.70 2.10 -0.96
C ILE A 218 7.37 1.36 -1.21
N ALA A 219 7.29 0.62 -2.31
CA ALA A 219 6.09 -0.15 -2.66
C ALA A 219 5.82 -1.30 -1.67
N LEU A 220 6.85 -2.00 -1.19
CA LEU A 220 6.73 -3.02 -0.14
C LEU A 220 6.28 -2.43 1.20
N GLU A 221 6.82 -1.28 1.61
CA GLU A 221 6.35 -0.60 2.84
C GLU A 221 4.88 -0.17 2.71
N ALA A 222 4.47 0.39 1.56
CA ALA A 222 3.07 0.74 1.30
C ALA A 222 2.14 -0.49 1.39
N LEU A 223 2.51 -1.62 0.78
CA LEU A 223 1.76 -2.87 0.87
C LEU A 223 1.69 -3.41 2.31
N SER A 224 2.78 -3.38 3.06
CA SER A 224 2.81 -3.77 4.48
C SER A 224 1.84 -2.91 5.31
N THR A 225 1.82 -1.61 5.05
CA THR A 225 1.03 -0.64 5.81
C THR A 225 -0.48 -0.80 5.59
N ARG A 226 -0.91 -1.20 4.39
CA ARG A 226 -2.31 -1.58 4.09
C ARG A 226 -2.78 -2.78 4.91
N LEU A 227 -1.86 -3.67 5.31
CA LEU A 227 -2.15 -4.84 6.15
C LEU A 227 -2.11 -4.54 7.66
N GLU A 228 -1.67 -3.35 8.11
CA GLU A 228 -1.59 -3.00 9.55
C GLU A 228 -2.97 -2.95 10.23
N LEU A 229 -4.02 -2.58 9.48
CA LEU A 229 -5.41 -2.55 9.94
C LEU A 229 -6.09 -3.93 9.94
N LEU A 230 -5.50 -4.93 9.28
CA LEU A 230 -6.11 -6.24 9.07
C LEU A 230 -5.71 -7.25 10.15
N ALA A 231 -6.70 -7.88 10.77
CA ALA A 231 -6.52 -9.02 11.65
C ALA A 231 -6.44 -10.35 10.86
N GLY A 232 -5.96 -11.40 11.51
CA GLY A 232 -5.97 -12.78 10.98
C GLY A 232 -4.61 -13.32 10.51
N ALA A 233 -4.54 -14.65 10.41
CA ALA A 233 -3.31 -15.40 10.09
C ALA A 233 -2.79 -15.15 8.67
N GLU A 234 -3.68 -14.93 7.70
CA GLU A 234 -3.32 -14.64 6.30
C GLU A 234 -2.65 -13.26 6.17
N ALA A 235 -3.25 -12.22 6.75
CA ALA A 235 -2.65 -10.88 6.79
C ALA A 235 -1.32 -10.85 7.57
N ALA A 236 -1.18 -11.67 8.62
CA ALA A 236 0.10 -11.86 9.30
C ALA A 236 1.14 -12.64 8.47
N THR A 237 0.69 -13.48 7.54
CA THR A 237 1.57 -14.24 6.63
C THR A 237 2.05 -13.35 5.47
N LEU A 238 1.15 -12.59 4.85
CA LEU A 238 1.51 -11.56 3.86
C LEU A 238 2.49 -10.52 4.43
N ARG A 239 2.29 -10.05 5.67
CA ARG A 239 3.25 -9.14 6.32
C ARG A 239 4.64 -9.75 6.52
N ARG A 240 4.73 -11.04 6.88
CA ARG A 240 6.01 -11.76 6.99
C ARG A 240 6.67 -12.00 5.63
N GLU A 241 5.89 -12.26 4.60
CA GLU A 241 6.35 -12.36 3.21
C GLU A 241 6.95 -11.04 2.72
N ILE A 242 6.23 -9.92 2.92
CA ILE A 242 6.70 -8.57 2.58
C ILE A 242 7.95 -8.18 3.36
N ALA A 243 8.04 -8.49 4.67
CA ALA A 243 9.22 -8.20 5.48
C ALA A 243 10.47 -8.94 4.95
N ARG A 244 10.35 -10.24 4.66
CA ARG A 244 11.44 -11.04 4.06
C ARG A 244 11.85 -10.53 2.68
N LEU A 245 10.89 -10.07 1.87
CA LEU A 245 11.20 -9.45 0.59
C LEU A 245 11.99 -8.15 0.78
N ALA A 246 11.58 -7.28 1.71
CA ALA A 246 12.31 -6.05 2.02
C ALA A 246 13.76 -6.31 2.47
N GLU A 247 14.00 -7.35 3.28
CA GLU A 247 15.35 -7.79 3.68
C GLU A 247 16.23 -8.17 2.46
N THR A 248 15.64 -8.69 1.38
CA THR A 248 16.38 -9.09 0.17
C THR A 248 16.66 -7.95 -0.82
N ARG A 249 16.18 -6.72 -0.57
CA ARG A 249 16.33 -5.54 -1.45
C ARG A 249 16.07 -5.82 -2.96
N PRO A 250 14.90 -6.37 -3.34
CA PRO A 250 14.62 -6.70 -4.73
C PRO A 250 14.49 -5.45 -5.60
N ARG A 251 14.86 -5.52 -6.87
CA ARG A 251 14.70 -4.43 -7.85
C ARG A 251 13.25 -4.20 -8.29
N ALA A 252 12.33 -5.10 -7.93
CA ALA A 252 10.92 -5.02 -8.28
C ALA A 252 10.07 -5.80 -7.27
N VAL A 253 8.84 -5.36 -7.05
CA VAL A 253 7.85 -6.12 -6.26
C VAL A 253 7.45 -7.39 -7.03
N PRO A 254 7.37 -8.57 -6.38
CA PRO A 254 6.88 -9.78 -7.04
C PRO A 254 5.47 -9.61 -7.63
N ARG A 255 5.29 -10.11 -8.86
CA ARG A 255 3.99 -10.07 -9.56
C ARG A 255 2.92 -10.78 -8.73
N GLY A 256 1.71 -10.22 -8.68
CA GLY A 256 0.58 -10.76 -7.91
C GLY A 256 0.61 -10.46 -6.41
N LEU A 257 1.70 -9.94 -5.82
CA LEU A 257 1.73 -9.61 -4.39
C LEU A 257 0.80 -8.42 -4.07
N ALA A 258 0.81 -7.38 -4.91
CA ALA A 258 -0.08 -6.23 -4.78
C ALA A 258 -1.57 -6.62 -4.93
N ASP A 259 -1.86 -7.58 -5.81
CA ASP A 259 -3.20 -8.10 -6.05
C ASP A 259 -3.68 -8.89 -4.83
N ARG A 260 -2.90 -9.86 -4.34
CA ARG A 260 -3.18 -10.64 -3.11
C ARG A 260 -3.45 -9.75 -1.89
N VAL A 261 -2.67 -8.67 -1.73
CA VAL A 261 -2.90 -7.68 -0.65
C VAL A 261 -4.22 -6.94 -0.85
N SER A 262 -4.53 -6.52 -2.09
CA SER A 262 -5.74 -5.76 -2.40
C SER A 262 -7.01 -6.62 -2.30
N GLU A 263 -6.96 -7.87 -2.77
CA GLU A 263 -8.01 -8.88 -2.57
C GLU A 263 -8.31 -9.07 -1.08
N ARG A 264 -7.27 -9.23 -0.25
CA ARG A 264 -7.41 -9.43 1.20
C ARG A 264 -8.00 -8.22 1.92
N VAL A 265 -7.63 -7.00 1.52
CA VAL A 265 -8.26 -5.77 2.01
C VAL A 265 -9.74 -5.74 1.64
N GLU A 266 -10.08 -6.10 0.39
CA GLU A 266 -11.48 -6.11 -0.06
C GLU A 266 -12.33 -7.24 0.51
N GLU A 267 -11.72 -8.37 0.91
CA GLU A 267 -12.40 -9.42 1.68
C GLU A 267 -12.85 -8.92 3.05
N GLU A 268 -11.95 -8.28 3.80
CA GLU A 268 -12.28 -7.74 5.12
C GLU A 268 -13.29 -6.59 4.99
N ASN A 269 -13.12 -5.71 4.00
CA ASN A 269 -14.10 -4.66 3.71
C ASN A 269 -15.48 -5.23 3.33
N ARG A 270 -15.56 -6.31 2.54
CA ARG A 270 -16.82 -7.03 2.28
C ARG A 270 -17.39 -7.65 3.56
N ALA A 271 -16.57 -8.30 4.39
CA ALA A 271 -17.01 -8.90 5.65
C ALA A 271 -17.58 -7.86 6.62
N GLN A 272 -16.92 -6.70 6.76
CA GLN A 272 -17.38 -5.61 7.61
C GLN A 272 -18.65 -4.94 7.05
N ARG A 273 -18.74 -4.71 5.74
CA ARG A 273 -19.96 -4.19 5.09
C ARG A 273 -21.16 -5.11 5.33
N ARG A 274 -20.98 -6.44 5.24
CA ARG A 274 -22.03 -7.42 5.57
C ARG A 274 -22.50 -7.34 7.02
N LYS A 275 -21.60 -7.19 8.00
CA LYS A 275 -21.96 -7.00 9.43
C LYS A 275 -22.81 -5.74 9.64
N THR A 276 -22.43 -4.62 9.01
CA THR A 276 -23.21 -3.38 9.08
C THR A 276 -24.62 -3.55 8.49
N VAL A 277 -24.74 -4.19 7.33
CA VAL A 277 -26.04 -4.47 6.69
C VAL A 277 -26.89 -5.41 7.52
N ALA A 278 -26.31 -6.45 8.12
CA ALA A 278 -27.05 -7.40 8.95
C ALA A 278 -27.63 -6.75 10.22
N ASN A 279 -26.86 -5.89 10.89
CA ASN A 279 -27.37 -5.11 12.03
C ASN A 279 -28.42 -4.06 11.61
N ALA A 280 -28.21 -3.36 10.49
CA ALA A 280 -29.19 -2.42 9.93
C ALA A 280 -30.51 -3.12 9.56
N MET A 281 -30.44 -4.33 9.00
CA MET A 281 -31.60 -5.17 8.71
C MET A 281 -32.33 -5.58 9.99
N ARG A 282 -31.62 -6.08 11.00
CA ARG A 282 -32.21 -6.45 12.30
C ARG A 282 -33.00 -5.29 12.90
N LEU A 283 -32.38 -4.11 13.01
CA LEU A 283 -33.03 -2.89 13.51
C LEU A 283 -34.25 -2.49 12.66
N SER A 284 -34.13 -2.53 11.33
CA SER A 284 -35.22 -2.14 10.43
C SER A 284 -36.44 -3.06 10.53
N LEU A 285 -36.22 -4.36 10.77
CA LEU A 285 -37.27 -5.37 10.96
C LEU A 285 -37.93 -5.26 12.34
N ASP A 286 -37.12 -5.12 13.39
CA ASP A 286 -37.56 -4.92 14.77
C ASP A 286 -38.45 -3.67 14.90
N ASP A 287 -38.00 -2.53 14.34
CA ASP A 287 -38.80 -1.30 14.28
C ASP A 287 -40.13 -1.51 13.52
N LEU A 288 -40.21 -2.46 12.57
CA LEU A 288 -41.42 -2.79 11.79
C LEU A 288 -42.35 -3.77 12.53
N GLY A 289 -41.97 -4.23 13.72
CA GLY A 289 -42.72 -5.22 14.50
C GLY A 289 -42.52 -6.66 14.04
N TYR A 290 -41.58 -6.93 13.13
CA TYR A 290 -41.19 -8.31 12.82
C TYR A 290 -40.45 -8.90 14.01
N THR A 291 -40.78 -10.12 14.39
CA THR A 291 -40.05 -10.81 15.47
C THR A 291 -38.70 -11.26 14.93
N VAL A 292 -37.61 -10.87 15.58
CA VAL A 292 -36.25 -11.24 15.18
C VAL A 292 -35.58 -12.01 16.31
N SER A 293 -34.91 -13.12 16.00
CA SER A 293 -34.21 -13.93 17.00
C SER A 293 -32.90 -13.29 17.47
N GLU A 294 -32.47 -13.62 18.68
CA GLU A 294 -31.11 -13.31 19.14
C GLU A 294 -30.07 -13.92 18.18
N GLY A 295 -29.01 -13.17 17.88
CA GLY A 295 -27.96 -13.60 16.95
C GLY A 295 -28.35 -13.60 15.46
N PHE A 296 -29.50 -13.05 15.06
CA PHE A 296 -29.93 -12.92 13.67
C PHE A 296 -28.84 -12.33 12.75
N GLU A 297 -28.13 -11.31 13.21
CA GLU A 297 -27.06 -10.65 12.47
C GLU A 297 -25.85 -11.57 12.25
N THR A 298 -25.49 -12.38 13.25
CA THR A 298 -24.43 -13.38 13.16
C THR A 298 -24.81 -14.48 12.17
N VAL A 299 -26.02 -15.03 12.30
CA VAL A 299 -26.55 -16.06 11.39
C VAL A 299 -26.63 -15.53 9.95
N LEU A 300 -27.09 -14.30 9.74
CA LEU A 300 -27.17 -13.69 8.41
C LEU A 300 -25.80 -13.47 7.77
N VAL A 301 -24.77 -13.08 8.55
CA VAL A 301 -23.39 -12.89 8.06
C VAL A 301 -22.69 -14.22 7.78
N GLU A 302 -22.85 -15.20 8.67
CA GLU A 302 -22.16 -16.50 8.58
C GLU A 302 -22.84 -17.44 7.59
N GLN A 303 -24.15 -17.67 7.72
CA GLN A 303 -24.90 -18.61 6.88
C GLN A 303 -25.36 -17.97 5.56
N GLY A 304 -25.39 -16.64 5.46
CA GLY A 304 -25.87 -15.91 4.29
C GLY A 304 -27.41 -15.84 4.19
N SER A 305 -28.13 -16.39 5.18
CA SER A 305 -29.58 -16.19 5.30
C SER A 305 -30.04 -16.28 6.75
N ALA A 306 -31.06 -15.51 7.10
CA ALA A 306 -31.72 -15.52 8.40
C ALA A 306 -33.23 -15.28 8.24
N TYR A 307 -34.00 -15.48 9.31
CA TYR A 307 -35.46 -15.49 9.30
C TYR A 307 -36.03 -14.54 10.36
N ALA A 308 -37.17 -13.92 10.06
CA ALA A 308 -37.95 -13.10 10.98
C ALA A 308 -39.44 -13.46 10.91
N GLY A 309 -40.14 -13.46 12.04
CA GLY A 309 -41.57 -13.75 12.12
C GLY A 309 -42.42 -12.54 11.73
N ALA A 310 -43.50 -12.76 10.99
CA ALA A 310 -44.37 -11.68 10.52
C ALA A 310 -45.24 -11.09 11.65
N PRO A 311 -45.40 -9.76 11.74
CA PRO A 311 -46.22 -9.11 12.77
C PRO A 311 -47.67 -9.59 12.70
N GLY A 312 -48.20 -10.08 13.82
CA GLY A 312 -49.60 -10.50 13.95
C GLY A 312 -50.01 -11.71 13.11
N ARG A 313 -49.06 -12.43 12.48
CA ARG A 313 -49.34 -13.56 11.57
C ARG A 313 -48.49 -14.78 11.92
N PRO A 314 -48.90 -15.58 12.91
CA PRO A 314 -48.25 -16.84 13.25
C PRO A 314 -48.14 -17.76 12.04
N GLY A 315 -47.04 -18.50 11.94
CA GLY A 315 -46.78 -19.40 10.80
C GLY A 315 -46.33 -18.71 9.51
N TYR A 316 -46.18 -17.38 9.48
CA TYR A 316 -45.60 -16.65 8.35
C TYR A 316 -44.37 -15.85 8.77
N GLY A 317 -43.48 -15.58 7.82
CA GLY A 317 -42.29 -14.80 8.08
C GLY A 317 -41.56 -14.34 6.82
N LEU A 318 -40.40 -13.73 7.06
CA LEU A 318 -39.51 -13.21 6.05
C LEU A 318 -38.16 -13.96 6.11
N LYS A 319 -37.76 -14.57 5.01
CA LYS A 319 -36.40 -15.01 4.78
C LYS A 319 -35.60 -13.86 4.18
N VAL A 320 -34.54 -13.45 4.87
CA VAL A 320 -33.53 -12.54 4.35
C VAL A 320 -32.35 -13.36 3.86
N LEU A 321 -31.80 -13.04 2.69
CA LEU A 321 -30.54 -13.58 2.19
C LEU A 321 -29.58 -12.44 1.89
N LEU A 322 -28.34 -12.59 2.35
CA LEU A 322 -27.26 -11.63 2.14
C LEU A 322 -26.15 -12.33 1.34
N ASP A 323 -25.89 -11.86 0.12
CA ASP A 323 -24.92 -12.51 -0.73
C ASP A 323 -23.49 -12.37 -0.17
N ARG A 324 -22.70 -13.45 -0.27
CA ARG A 324 -21.33 -13.49 0.25
C ARG A 324 -20.33 -12.81 -0.70
N LYS A 325 -20.61 -12.87 -2.01
CA LYS A 325 -19.73 -12.34 -3.07
C LYS A 325 -20.20 -10.98 -3.56
N GLU A 326 -21.51 -10.85 -3.80
CA GLU A 326 -22.12 -9.65 -4.36
C GLU A 326 -22.66 -8.71 -3.27
N ALA A 327 -22.77 -7.42 -3.57
CA ALA A 327 -23.45 -6.45 -2.72
C ALA A 327 -24.97 -6.51 -2.93
N VAL A 328 -25.56 -7.72 -2.82
CA VAL A 328 -26.97 -7.99 -3.07
C VAL A 328 -27.65 -8.52 -1.81
N LEU A 329 -28.79 -7.92 -1.50
CA LEU A 329 -29.70 -8.32 -0.44
C LEU A 329 -30.97 -8.85 -1.10
N ARG A 330 -31.43 -10.03 -0.69
CA ARG A 330 -32.69 -10.64 -1.17
C ARG A 330 -33.64 -10.86 0.00
N THR A 331 -34.92 -10.63 -0.22
CA THR A 331 -35.99 -10.86 0.76
C THR A 331 -37.10 -11.68 0.12
N GLN A 332 -37.59 -12.70 0.82
CA GLN A 332 -38.63 -13.62 0.36
C GLN A 332 -39.59 -13.95 1.50
N VAL A 333 -40.90 -13.87 1.25
CA VAL A 333 -41.92 -14.33 2.20
C VAL A 333 -41.91 -15.86 2.29
N VAL A 334 -42.06 -16.40 3.49
CA VAL A 334 -42.02 -17.85 3.78
C VAL A 334 -43.16 -18.25 4.71
N ARG A 335 -43.55 -19.53 4.66
CA ARG A 335 -44.61 -20.14 5.48
C ARG A 335 -44.08 -21.31 6.30
N SER A 336 -44.56 -21.49 7.52
CA SER A 336 -44.30 -22.66 8.36
C SER A 336 -44.86 -23.93 7.71
N GLN A 337 -44.08 -25.01 7.71
CA GLN A 337 -44.54 -26.34 7.29
C GLN A 337 -45.76 -26.87 8.07
N GLN A 338 -46.01 -26.35 9.28
CA GLN A 338 -47.19 -26.71 10.09
C GLN A 338 -48.42 -25.84 9.80
N ALA A 339 -48.26 -24.69 9.15
CA ALA A 339 -49.40 -23.87 8.73
C ALA A 339 -50.09 -24.53 7.54
N MET A 340 -51.43 -24.69 7.61
CA MET A 340 -52.20 -25.22 6.47
C MET A 340 -51.97 -24.37 5.22
N THR A 341 -51.90 -25.03 4.06
CA THR A 341 -51.80 -24.32 2.78
C THR A 341 -53.14 -23.66 2.45
N ASP A 342 -53.19 -22.33 2.52
CA ASP A 342 -54.31 -21.52 2.04
C ASP A 342 -53.76 -20.41 1.14
N ASP A 343 -54.07 -20.51 -0.16
CA ASP A 343 -53.63 -19.55 -1.18
C ASP A 343 -54.08 -18.11 -0.87
N LYS A 344 -55.18 -17.91 -0.12
CA LYS A 344 -55.63 -16.57 0.30
C LYS A 344 -54.74 -16.03 1.40
N ALA A 345 -54.42 -16.83 2.42
CA ALA A 345 -53.53 -16.44 3.50
C ALA A 345 -52.10 -16.19 3.00
N ASP A 346 -51.59 -17.04 2.09
CA ASP A 346 -50.30 -16.87 1.42
C ASP A 346 -50.27 -15.56 0.60
N LEU A 347 -51.29 -15.30 -0.21
CA LEU A 347 -51.44 -14.07 -1.00
C LEU A 347 -51.54 -12.81 -0.12
N GLU A 348 -52.26 -12.88 1.00
CA GLU A 348 -52.34 -11.80 1.95
C GLU A 348 -51.00 -11.56 2.66
N ALA A 349 -50.25 -12.61 3.02
CA ALA A 349 -48.94 -12.48 3.67
C ALA A 349 -47.94 -11.79 2.74
N GLU A 350 -47.93 -12.17 1.46
CA GLU A 350 -47.17 -11.46 0.44
C GLU A 350 -47.61 -10.01 0.31
N ARG A 351 -48.90 -9.72 0.20
CA ARG A 351 -49.43 -8.33 0.11
C ARG A 351 -49.01 -7.46 1.31
N GLY A 352 -49.04 -8.02 2.52
CA GLY A 352 -48.55 -7.35 3.74
C GLY A 352 -47.08 -6.94 3.59
N PHE A 353 -46.19 -7.89 3.30
CA PHE A 353 -44.78 -7.59 3.08
C PHE A 353 -44.55 -6.61 1.92
N CYS A 354 -45.34 -6.68 0.84
CA CYS A 354 -45.26 -5.75 -0.29
C CYS A 354 -45.56 -4.30 0.13
N SER A 355 -46.44 -4.10 1.11
CA SER A 355 -46.74 -2.79 1.71
C SER A 355 -45.65 -2.33 2.68
N ASP A 356 -45.03 -3.26 3.40
CA ASP A 356 -43.92 -2.96 4.33
C ASP A 356 -42.60 -2.68 3.60
N HIS A 357 -42.40 -3.26 2.41
CA HIS A 357 -41.12 -3.23 1.72
C HIS A 357 -40.56 -1.81 1.47
N PRO A 358 -41.33 -0.81 1.02
CA PRO A 358 -40.84 0.57 0.91
C PRO A 358 -40.40 1.16 2.27
N ASN A 359 -41.11 0.81 3.35
CA ASN A 359 -40.77 1.24 4.71
C ASN A 359 -39.49 0.57 5.21
N LEU A 360 -39.27 -0.71 4.88
CA LEU A 360 -38.03 -1.45 5.14
C LEU A 360 -36.84 -0.79 4.43
N LEU A 361 -36.96 -0.50 3.13
CA LEU A 361 -35.90 0.19 2.38
C LEU A 361 -35.62 1.61 2.94
N SER A 362 -36.65 2.33 3.36
CA SER A 362 -36.51 3.64 4.02
C SER A 362 -35.79 3.54 5.38
N ARG A 363 -36.06 2.50 6.17
CA ARG A 363 -35.37 2.22 7.44
C ARG A 363 -33.90 1.85 7.23
N LEU A 364 -33.60 0.97 6.28
CA LEU A 364 -32.22 0.63 5.89
C LEU A 364 -31.41 1.89 5.55
N ARG A 365 -31.99 2.83 4.78
CA ARG A 365 -31.35 4.13 4.48
C ARG A 365 -31.10 4.96 5.74
N ARG A 366 -32.05 5.04 6.67
CA ARG A 366 -31.85 5.72 7.97
C ARG A 366 -30.74 5.10 8.84
N HIS A 367 -30.49 3.79 8.69
CA HIS A 367 -29.35 3.10 9.31
C HIS A 367 -28.07 3.11 8.45
N GLY A 368 -28.01 3.92 7.40
CA GLY A 368 -26.82 4.09 6.55
C GLY A 368 -26.57 2.95 5.57
N VAL A 369 -27.62 2.30 5.08
CA VAL A 369 -27.58 1.35 3.97
C VAL A 369 -28.43 1.88 2.84
N ALA A 370 -27.78 2.50 1.86
CA ALA A 370 -28.42 2.83 0.59
C ALA A 370 -28.73 1.53 -0.18
N VAL A 371 -29.87 1.54 -0.85
CA VAL A 371 -30.43 0.41 -1.59
C VAL A 371 -30.89 0.90 -2.95
N GLY A 372 -30.44 0.19 -3.99
CA GLY A 372 -30.76 0.46 -5.39
C GLY A 372 -32.20 0.11 -5.75
N GLU A 373 -32.50 0.13 -7.05
CA GLU A 373 -33.84 -0.20 -7.52
C GLU A 373 -34.18 -1.68 -7.24
N PRO A 374 -35.33 -1.97 -6.58
CA PRO A 374 -35.72 -3.32 -6.27
C PRO A 374 -36.27 -4.04 -7.50
N THR A 375 -35.74 -5.23 -7.78
CA THR A 375 -36.39 -6.16 -8.73
C THR A 375 -37.60 -6.78 -8.04
N LEU A 376 -38.82 -6.57 -8.57
CA LEU A 376 -40.08 -6.89 -7.90
C LEU A 376 -40.95 -7.89 -8.71
N ARG A 377 -41.35 -9.02 -8.12
CA ARG A 377 -42.13 -10.11 -8.74
C ARG A 377 -43.66 -9.90 -8.91
N ALA A 378 -44.35 -9.26 -7.96
CA ALA A 378 -45.81 -9.34 -7.71
C ALA A 378 -46.23 -10.49 -6.76
N PRO A 379 -47.42 -10.44 -6.11
CA PRO A 379 -47.92 -11.50 -5.22
C PRO A 379 -48.66 -12.57 -6.02
N GLY A 380 -48.76 -13.79 -5.50
CA GLY A 380 -49.43 -14.94 -6.11
C GLY A 380 -48.73 -15.51 -7.34
N GLN A 381 -47.60 -14.94 -7.78
CA GLN A 381 -46.88 -15.41 -8.97
C GLN A 381 -46.08 -16.71 -8.77
N GLY A 382 -46.08 -17.27 -7.56
CA GLY A 382 -45.48 -18.57 -7.26
C GLY A 382 -45.76 -18.98 -5.81
N PRO A 383 -45.58 -20.27 -5.47
CA PRO A 383 -45.83 -20.76 -4.11
C PRO A 383 -44.83 -20.18 -3.11
N LEU A 384 -45.28 -19.93 -1.88
CA LEU A 384 -44.39 -19.62 -0.77
C LEU A 384 -43.47 -20.80 -0.45
N LEU A 385 -42.24 -20.48 -0.05
CA LEU A 385 -41.28 -21.50 0.38
C LEU A 385 -41.68 -22.02 1.77
N PRO A 386 -41.97 -23.32 1.94
CA PRO A 386 -42.24 -23.90 3.24
C PRO A 386 -40.94 -24.07 4.04
N VAL A 387 -40.92 -23.58 5.28
CA VAL A 387 -39.79 -23.64 6.21
C VAL A 387 -40.17 -24.34 7.51
N ALA A 388 -39.20 -24.97 8.18
CA ALA A 388 -39.44 -25.60 9.47
C ALA A 388 -39.85 -24.53 10.51
N GLU A 389 -40.85 -24.83 11.35
CA GLU A 389 -41.40 -23.87 12.31
C GLU A 389 -40.33 -23.30 13.27
N ALA A 390 -39.38 -24.14 13.71
CA ALA A 390 -38.28 -23.72 14.57
C ALA A 390 -37.34 -22.64 13.97
N LEU A 391 -37.44 -22.36 12.66
CA LEU A 391 -36.73 -21.26 12.00
C LEU A 391 -37.52 -19.94 12.02
N LEU A 392 -38.82 -19.96 12.33
CA LEU A 392 -39.65 -18.78 12.41
C LEU A 392 -39.78 -18.34 13.88
N PRO A 393 -39.13 -17.24 14.30
CA PRO A 393 -39.26 -16.77 15.67
C PRO A 393 -40.70 -16.27 15.89
N VAL A 394 -41.39 -16.91 16.83
CA VAL A 394 -42.73 -16.49 17.28
C VAL A 394 -42.54 -15.45 18.38
N ALA A 395 -43.30 -14.35 18.31
CA ALA A 395 -43.34 -13.37 19.39
C ALA A 395 -43.71 -14.10 20.69
N ALA A 396 -42.80 -14.09 21.68
CA ALA A 396 -43.06 -14.70 22.98
C ALA A 396 -44.30 -14.04 23.58
N SER A 397 -45.41 -14.78 23.62
CA SER A 397 -46.65 -14.26 24.16
C SER A 397 -46.38 -13.84 25.62
N THR A 398 -46.41 -12.54 25.89
CA THR A 398 -46.22 -11.99 27.22
C THR A 398 -47.50 -12.22 28.02
N HIS A 399 -47.75 -13.49 28.31
CA HIS A 399 -48.74 -13.95 29.26
C HIS A 399 -48.27 -13.50 30.64
N ARG A 400 -48.47 -12.22 30.96
CA ARG A 400 -48.42 -11.72 32.33
C ARG A 400 -49.38 -12.60 33.13
N PRO A 401 -48.91 -13.42 34.08
CA PRO A 401 -49.83 -14.17 34.93
C PRO A 401 -50.69 -13.13 35.64
N ASN A 402 -52.00 -13.30 35.54
CA ASN A 402 -52.96 -12.31 36.01
C ASN A 402 -52.98 -12.34 37.54
N VAL A 403 -52.15 -11.50 38.19
CA VAL A 403 -52.03 -11.42 39.66
C VAL A 403 -53.29 -10.76 40.23
N ARG A 404 -54.41 -11.50 40.20
CA ARG A 404 -55.70 -11.05 40.75
C ARG A 404 -56.56 -12.18 41.32
N GLU A 405 -55.92 -13.25 41.81
CA GLU A 405 -56.60 -14.34 42.53
C GLU A 405 -55.79 -14.82 43.76
N MET A 406 -55.40 -13.86 44.61
CA MET A 406 -54.91 -14.16 45.97
C MET A 406 -55.22 -13.00 46.93
N ARG A 407 -56.53 -12.76 47.16
CA ARG A 407 -57.09 -12.07 48.35
C ARG A 407 -58.61 -12.09 48.31
N ARG A 408 -59.19 -13.18 48.82
CA ARG A 408 -60.47 -13.24 49.55
C ARG A 408 -60.51 -14.51 50.36
#